data_AF-A0A9D1VLE5-F1
#
_entry.id   AF-A0A9D1VLE5-F1
#
_cell.length_a   1.000
_cell.length_b   1.000
_cell.length_c   1.000
_cell.angle_alpha   90.00
_cell.angle_beta   90.00
_cell.angle_gamma   90.00
#
_symmetry.space_group_name_H-M   'P 1'
#
loop_
_entity.id
_entity.type
_entity.pdbx_description
1 polymer ?
#
loop_
_entity_poly.entity_id
_entity_poly.type
_entity_poly.pdbx_seq_one_letter_code
_entity_poly.pdbx_strand_id
1 'polypeptide(L)' 'MTQIELKREIENTREDLNAAIAGNMTKSRILDISRLLDGLIEEYMEKSRSPKGAGEDPVSCLEGGRTKGC' A
#
# COMPACT_ATOMS: atom_id res chain seq x y z
N MET A 1 8.99 7.37 -5.31
CA MET A 1 8.32 7.65 -4.03
C MET A 1 8.45 6.44 -3.10
N THR A 2 8.88 6.66 -1.87
CA THR A 2 8.93 5.67 -0.79
C THR A 2 7.51 5.38 -0.26
N GLN A 3 7.35 4.32 0.55
CA GLN A 3 6.05 4.00 1.15
C GLN A 3 5.55 5.10 2.11
N ILE A 4 6.47 5.75 2.83
CA ILE A 4 6.16 6.86 3.74
C ILE A 4 5.66 8.08 2.96
N GLU A 5 6.36 8.44 1.88
CA GLU A 5 5.94 9.53 1.00
C GLU A 5 4.59 9.24 0.34
N LEU A 6 4.37 8.01 -0.13
CA LEU A 6 3.07 7.60 -0.70
C LEU A 6 1.93 7.74 0.31
N LYS A 7 2.15 7.32 1.56
CA LYS A 7 1.15 7.47 2.62
C LYS A 7 0.81 8.94 2.83
N ARG A 8 1.82 9.82 2.85
CA ARG A 8 1.62 11.26 3.01
C ARG A 8 0.85 11.87 1.85
N GLU A 9 1.17 11.48 0.63
CA GLU A 9 0.48 11.96 -0.57
C GLU A 9 -0.97 11.49 -0.64
N ILE A 10 -1.27 10.27 -0.18
CA ILE A 10 -2.64 9.76 -0.04
C ILE A 10 -3.42 10.63 0.97
N GLU A 11 -2.83 10.95 2.12
CA GLU A 11 -3.47 11.81 3.13
C GLU A 11 -3.73 13.22 2.57
N ASN A 12 -2.74 13.85 1.94
CA ASN A 12 -2.88 15.16 1.31
C ASN A 12 -3.98 15.16 0.23
N THR A 13 -3.97 14.17 -0.67
CA THR A 13 -4.95 14.08 -1.77
C THR A 13 -6.37 13.82 -1.24
N ARG A 14 -6.49 13.09 -0.11
CA ARG A 14 -7.78 12.92 0.58
C ARG A 14 -8.28 14.23 1.18
N GLU A 15 -7.41 15.05 1.75
CA GLU A 15 -7.76 16.38 2.24
C GLU A 15 -8.22 17.29 1.09
N ASP A 16 -7.52 17.26 -0.04
CA ASP A 16 -7.91 17.97 -1.26
C ASP A 16 -9.28 17.53 -1.80
N LEU A 17 -9.57 16.23 -1.75
CA LEU A 17 -10.88 15.69 -2.14
C LEU A 17 -11.98 16.22 -1.22
N ASN A 18 -11.74 16.20 0.10
CA ASN A 18 -12.68 16.74 1.09
C ASN A 18 -12.91 18.24 0.88
N ALA A 19 -11.85 19.01 0.64
CA ALA A 19 -11.92 20.44 0.36
C ALA A 19 -12.68 20.72 -0.95
N ALA A 20 -12.48 19.91 -1.99
CA ALA A 20 -13.22 20.04 -3.24
C ALA A 20 -14.72 19.77 -3.07
N ILE A 21 -15.09 18.76 -2.27
CA ILE A 21 -16.49 18.46 -1.95
C ILE A 21 -17.10 19.59 -1.10
N ALA A 22 -16.42 20.03 -0.04
CA ALA A 22 -16.89 21.09 0.84
C ALA A 22 -17.00 22.45 0.12
N GLY A 23 -16.07 22.72 -0.79
CA GLY A 23 -16.07 23.90 -1.66
C GLY A 23 -17.06 23.82 -2.82
N ASN A 24 -17.87 22.76 -2.90
CA ASN A 24 -18.89 22.55 -3.92
C ASN A 24 -18.32 22.66 -5.35
N MET A 25 -17.10 22.13 -5.54
CA MET A 25 -16.41 22.11 -6.84
C MET A 25 -17.19 21.29 -7.87
N THR A 26 -16.82 21.46 -9.14
CA THR A 26 -17.45 20.71 -10.22
C THR A 26 -17.25 19.20 -10.05
N LYS A 27 -18.24 18.42 -10.47
CA LYS A 27 -18.17 16.94 -10.45
C LYS A 27 -16.94 16.42 -11.18
N SER A 28 -16.56 17.03 -12.30
CA SER A 28 -15.33 16.66 -13.03
C SER A 28 -14.10 16.79 -12.15
N ARG A 29 -13.97 17.92 -11.43
CA ARG A 29 -12.81 18.16 -10.56
C ARG A 29 -12.76 17.17 -9.40
N ILE A 30 -13.91 16.86 -8.80
CA ILE A 30 -14.01 15.85 -7.74
C ILE A 30 -13.59 14.48 -8.27
N LEU A 31 -14.07 14.09 -9.46
CA LEU A 31 -13.70 12.81 -10.09
C LEU A 31 -12.21 12.73 -10.44
N ASP A 32 -11.60 13.82 -10.91
CA ASP A 32 -10.17 13.85 -11.22
C ASP A 32 -9.33 13.61 -9.97
N ILE A 33 -9.72 14.23 -8.84
CA ILE A 33 -9.03 14.03 -7.55
C ILE A 33 -9.28 12.61 -7.02
N SER A 34 -10.51 12.07 -7.14
CA SER A 34 -10.80 10.69 -6.73
C SER A 34 -9.96 9.68 -7.50
N ARG A 35 -9.83 9.83 -8.82
CA ARG A 35 -9.00 8.93 -9.65
C ARG A 35 -7.53 9.00 -9.28
N LEU A 36 -7.03 10.21 -8.96
CA LEU A 36 -5.67 10.37 -8.48
C LEU A 36 -5.46 9.63 -7.15
N LEU A 37 -6.40 9.77 -6.21
CA LEU A 37 -6.36 9.10 -4.92
C LEU A 37 -6.37 7.57 -5.08
N ASP A 38 -7.23 7.04 -5.96
CA ASP A 38 -7.29 5.60 -6.24
C ASP A 38 -5.95 5.08 -6.79
N GLY A 39 -5.33 5.80 -7.72
CA GLY A 39 -4.01 5.43 -8.26
C GLY A 39 -2.90 5.43 -7.21
N LEU A 40 -2.89 6.40 -6.29
CA LEU A 40 -1.92 6.42 -5.18
C LEU A 40 -2.12 5.25 -4.21
N ILE A 41 -3.37 4.88 -3.93
CA ILE A 41 -3.70 3.72 -3.10
C ILE A 41 -3.24 2.42 -3.78
N GLU A 42 -3.49 2.26 -5.08
CA GLU A 42 -3.02 1.12 -5.85
C GLU A 42 -1.49 1.00 -5.81
N GLU A 43 -0.76 2.10 -6.02
CA GLU A 43 0.71 2.11 -5.95
C GLU A 43 1.23 1.74 -4.54
N TYR A 44 0.57 2.26 -3.49
CA TYR A 44 0.89 1.93 -2.11
C TYR A 44 0.67 0.44 -1.83
N MET A 45 -0.44 -0.12 -2.33
CA MET A 45 -0.76 -1.54 -2.18
C MET A 45 0.25 -2.42 -2.93
N GLU A 46 0.61 -2.08 -4.17
CA GLU A 46 1.59 -2.83 -4.96
C GLU A 46 2.97 -2.88 -4.28
N LYS A 47 3.42 -1.74 -3.75
CA LYS A 47 4.68 -1.67 -2.98
C LYS A 47 4.62 -2.42 -1.66
N SER A 48 3.46 -2.45 -1.00
CA SER A 48 3.28 -3.24 0.23
C SER A 48 3.21 -4.75 -0.04
N ARG A 49 2.75 -5.16 -1.24
CA ARG A 49 2.66 -6.56 -1.67
C ARG A 49 3.94 -7.12 -2.25
N SER A 50 4.91 -6.27 -2.58
CA SER A 50 6.25 -6.70 -2.96
C SER A 50 7.05 -6.92 -1.67
N PRO A 51 7.16 -8.15 -1.11
CA PRO A 51 8.19 -8.38 -0.12
C PRO A 51 9.49 -8.08 -0.84
N LYS A 52 10.19 -7.07 -0.36
CA LYS A 52 11.57 -6.84 -0.73
C LYS A 52 12.31 -8.08 -0.22
N GLY A 53 12.47 -9.06 -1.10
CA GLY A 53 13.40 -10.17 -0.92
C GLY A 53 14.79 -9.57 -0.82
N ALA A 54 15.19 -9.25 0.40
CA ALA A 54 16.53 -8.83 0.75
C ALA A 54 16.89 -9.54 2.06
N GLY A 55 17.25 -10.82 1.89
CA GLY A 55 18.22 -11.56 2.71
C GLY A 55 17.99 -11.60 4.21
N GLU A 56 17.22 -12.59 4.67
CA GLU A 56 17.58 -13.32 5.88
C GLU A 56 17.68 -14.81 5.50
N ASP A 57 18.88 -15.33 5.78
CA ASP A 57 19.51 -16.57 5.36
C ASP A 57 18.65 -17.84 5.58
N PRO A 58 18.61 -18.80 4.64
CA PRO A 58 18.13 -20.14 4.95
C PRO A 58 19.23 -20.86 5.73
N VAL A 59 19.23 -20.72 7.06
CA VAL A 59 20.03 -21.60 7.91
C VAL A 59 19.49 -23.02 7.74
N SER A 60 20.13 -23.74 6.84
CA SER A 60 20.16 -25.19 6.83
C SER A 60 20.68 -25.66 8.18
N CYS A 61 20.04 -26.64 8.81
CA CYS A 61 20.72 -27.85 9.26
C CYS A 61 19.67 -28.89 9.68
N LEU A 62 19.97 -30.12 9.30
CA LEU A 62 19.18 -31.34 9.43
C LEU A 62 18.94 -31.78 10.89
N GLU A 63 17.88 -32.57 11.07
CA GLU A 63 17.71 -33.77 11.93
C GLU A 63 16.28 -33.75 12.51
N GLY A 64 15.39 -34.70 12.25
CA GLY A 64 15.57 -36.15 12.25
C GLY A 64 14.72 -36.71 13.40
N GLY A 65 13.60 -37.39 13.11
CA GLY A 65 12.84 -38.10 14.15
C GLY A 65 11.36 -38.33 13.86
N ARG A 66 11.05 -39.40 13.13
CA ARG A 66 9.72 -40.02 13.14
C ARG A 66 9.42 -40.47 14.57
N THR A 67 8.32 -40.03 15.16
CA THR A 67 7.70 -40.73 16.29
C THR A 67 6.30 -41.22 15.90
N LYS A 68 6.09 -42.47 16.32
CA LYS A 68 5.06 -43.43 15.95
C LYS A 68 3.78 -43.14 16.74
N GLY A 69 2.62 -43.15 16.08
CA GLY A 69 1.31 -43.01 16.74
C GLY A 69 0.45 -44.26 16.54
N CYS A 70 0.11 -44.88 17.66
CA CYS A 70 -0.84 -45.99 17.92
C CYS A 70 -0.62 -47.32 17.18
#